data_AF-A0A5K1C7V9-F1
#
_entry.id   AF-A0A5K1C7V9-F1
#
_cell.length_a   1.000
_cell.length_b   1.000
_cell.length_c   1.000
_cell.angle_alpha   90.00
_cell.angle_beta   90.00
_cell.angle_gamma   90.00
#
_symmetry.space_group_name_H-M   'P 1'
#
loop_
_entity.id
_entity.type
_entity.pdbx_description
1 polymer ?
#
loop_
_entity_poly.entity_id
_entity_poly.type
_entity_poly.pdbx_seq_one_letter_code
_entity_poly.pdbx_strand_id
1 'polypeptide(L)' 'FGAAGKVSTKADVYSYGILLLEVFSTRKPTNERFDGDFTLRQWVAEAFPLAISDVIDGQLLKQNNHETISDHVAEG' A
#
# COMPACT_ATOMS: atom_id res chain seq x y z
N PHE A 1 7.33 -16.19 10.01
CA PHE A 1 8.34 -17.13 9.49
C PHE A 1 9.65 -16.92 10.22
N GLY A 2 9.89 -17.73 11.24
CA GLY A 2 11.04 -17.59 12.13
C GLY A 2 11.38 -18.93 12.77
N ALA A 3 11.54 -19.96 11.94
CA ALA A 3 12.15 -21.23 12.30
C ALA A 3 12.60 -21.89 10.99
N ALA A 4 13.92 -21.90 10.74
CA ALA A 4 14.58 -22.56 9.60
C ALA A 4 14.11 -22.16 8.18
N GLY A 5 13.76 -20.89 7.96
CA GLY A 5 13.43 -20.39 6.62
C GLY A 5 14.69 -20.12 5.80
N LYS A 6 14.75 -20.66 4.57
CA LYS A 6 15.82 -20.42 3.60
C LYS A 6 15.94 -18.92 3.32
N VAL A 7 16.85 -18.24 4.02
CA VAL A 7 17.14 -16.82 3.80
C VAL A 7 17.60 -16.68 2.35
N SER A 8 16.92 -15.85 1.59
CA SER A 8 17.17 -15.66 0.16
C SER A 8 16.74 -14.26 -0.21
N THR A 9 17.49 -13.64 -1.10
CA THR A 9 17.13 -12.35 -1.73
C THR A 9 15.70 -12.37 -2.27
N LYS A 10 15.21 -13.51 -2.78
CA LYS A 10 13.81 -13.63 -3.25
C LYS A 10 12.79 -13.52 -2.11
N ALA A 11 13.09 -14.12 -0.96
CA ALA A 11 12.25 -14.03 0.23
C ALA A 11 12.29 -12.61 0.81
N ASP A 12 13.44 -11.95 0.78
CA ASP A 12 13.60 -10.56 1.21
C ASP A 12 12.81 -9.61 0.31
N VAL A 13 12.89 -9.77 -1.01
CA VAL A 13 12.12 -8.98 -2.00
C VAL A 13 10.62 -9.18 -1.81
N TYR A 14 10.16 -10.42 -1.60
CA TYR A 14 8.76 -10.68 -1.32
C TYR A 14 8.29 -9.96 -0.05
N SER A 15 9.04 -10.10 1.04
CA SER A 15 8.71 -9.48 2.32
C SER A 15 8.71 -7.96 2.24
N TYR A 16 9.69 -7.39 1.52
CA TYR A 16 9.73 -5.96 1.23
C TYR A 16 8.50 -5.50 0.44
N GLY A 17 8.06 -6.29 -0.56
CA GLY A 17 6.82 -6.00 -1.28
C GLY A 17 5.59 -5.95 -0.38
N ILE A 18 5.46 -6.87 0.58
CA ILE A 18 4.36 -6.84 1.56
C ILE A 18 4.44 -5.60 2.46
N LEU A 19 5.64 -5.22 2.92
CA LEU A 19 5.84 -4.00 3.71
C LEU A 19 5.43 -2.74 2.93
N LEU A 20 5.76 -2.66 1.64
CA LEU A 20 5.32 -1.54 0.80
C LEU A 20 3.79 -1.49 0.71
N LEU A 21 3.13 -2.63 0.49
CA LEU A 21 1.67 -2.69 0.46
C LEU A 21 1.05 -2.27 1.79
N GLU A 22 1.65 -2.66 2.93
CA GLU A 22 1.22 -2.23 4.26
C GLU A 22 1.35 -0.72 4.44
N VAL A 23 2.47 -0.11 4.00
CA VAL A 23 2.69 1.35 4.09
C VAL A 23 1.69 2.11 3.22
N PHE A 24 1.48 1.68 1.98
CA PHE A 24 0.59 2.41 1.06
C PHE A 24 -0.88 2.29 1.42
N SER A 25 -1.30 1.17 2.01
CA SER A 25 -2.70 0.95 2.40
C SER A 25 -3.00 1.27 3.86
N THR A 26 -1.96 1.46 4.69
CA THR A 26 -2.04 1.53 6.16
C THR A 26 -2.76 0.31 6.76
N ARG A 27 -2.67 -0.85 6.10
CA ARG A 27 -3.30 -2.10 6.56
C ARG A 27 -2.26 -3.16 6.82
N LYS A 28 -2.32 -3.72 8.02
CA LYS A 28 -1.48 -4.87 8.41
C LYS A 28 -1.86 -6.10 7.58
N PRO A 29 -0.90 -6.89 7.08
CA PRO A 29 -1.18 -8.15 6.40
C PRO A 29 -1.83 -9.19 7.35
N THR A 30 -1.76 -8.98 8.66
CA THR A 30 -2.36 -9.83 9.71
C THR A 30 -3.71 -9.31 10.21
N ASN A 31 -4.32 -8.35 9.52
CA ASN A 31 -5.68 -7.93 9.85
C ASN A 31 -6.63 -9.13 9.69
N GLU A 32 -7.66 -9.26 10.54
CA GLU A 32 -8.62 -10.38 10.49
C GLU A 32 -9.32 -10.50 9.13
N ARG A 33 -9.44 -9.40 8.37
CA ARG A 33 -9.94 -9.41 7.00
C ARG A 33 -9.08 -10.24 6.03
N PHE A 34 -7.80 -10.46 6.34
CA PHE A 34 -6.84 -11.12 5.47
C PHE A 34 -6.46 -12.51 6.01
N ASP A 35 -7.46 -13.39 6.15
CA ASP A 35 -7.29 -14.75 6.64
C ASP A 35 -7.41 -15.79 5.51
N GLY A 36 -6.89 -16.99 5.79
CA GLY A 36 -6.95 -18.13 4.87
C GLY A 36 -6.42 -17.80 3.48
N ASP A 37 -7.32 -17.88 2.49
CA ASP A 37 -7.03 -17.70 1.07
C ASP A 37 -7.16 -16.24 0.59
N PHE A 38 -7.53 -15.29 1.45
CA PHE A 38 -7.67 -13.88 1.09
C PHE A 38 -6.57 -13.04 1.78
N THR A 39 -5.66 -12.50 1.00
CA THR A 39 -4.47 -11.80 1.49
C THR A 39 -4.47 -10.32 1.08
N LEU A 40 -3.69 -9.51 1.80
CA LEU A 40 -3.43 -8.11 1.43
C LEU A 40 -3.01 -7.97 -0.04
N ARG A 41 -2.18 -8.89 -0.52
CA ARG A 41 -1.72 -8.93 -1.92
C ARG A 41 -2.86 -9.17 -2.91
N GLN A 42 -3.80 -10.07 -2.61
CA GLN A 42 -4.96 -10.35 -3.47
C GLN A 42 -5.91 -9.16 -3.51
N TRP A 43 -6.22 -8.57 -2.36
CA TRP A 43 -7.08 -7.39 -2.31
C TRP A 43 -6.51 -6.23 -3.14
N VAL A 44 -5.20 -5.98 -3.06
CA VAL A 44 -4.53 -4.97 -3.91
C VAL A 44 -4.59 -5.35 -5.38
N ALA A 45 -4.35 -6.63 -5.71
CA ALA A 45 -4.34 -7.11 -7.09
C ALA A 45 -5.73 -7.02 -7.76
N GLU A 46 -6.80 -7.27 -7.01
CA GLU A 46 -8.19 -7.13 -7.50
C GLU A 46 -8.57 -5.68 -7.79
N ALA A 47 -8.01 -4.72 -7.06
CA ALA A 47 -8.24 -3.30 -7.30
C ALA A 47 -7.40 -2.74 -8.47
N PHE A 48 -6.32 -3.41 -8.86
CA PHE A 48 -5.43 -2.91 -9.89
C PHE A 48 -5.95 -3.22 -11.30
N PRO A 49 -5.84 -2.28 -12.28
CA PRO A 49 -5.40 -0.89 -12.13
C PRO A 49 -6.54 0.09 -11.81
N LEU A 50 -7.80 -0.32 -12.02
CA LEU A 50 -8.93 0.60 -12.15
C LEU A 50 -9.38 1.25 -10.82
N ALA A 51 -9.18 0.57 -9.71
CA ALA A 51 -9.63 0.96 -8.37
C ALA A 51 -8.48 1.09 -7.37
N ILE A 52 -7.24 1.32 -7.85
CA ILE A 52 -6.07 1.37 -6.97
C ILE A 52 -6.17 2.48 -5.91
N SER A 53 -6.87 3.58 -6.21
CA SER A 53 -7.17 4.65 -5.26
C SER A 53 -7.93 4.17 -4.02
N ASP A 54 -8.74 3.12 -4.13
CA ASP A 54 -9.54 2.58 -3.02
C ASP A 54 -8.70 1.76 -2.04
N VAL A 55 -7.49 1.40 -2.47
CA VAL A 55 -6.52 0.61 -1.71
C VAL A 55 -5.49 1.50 -1.02
N ILE A 56 -5.14 2.64 -1.63
CA ILE A 56 -4.20 3.60 -1.07
C ILE A 56 -4.84 4.37 0.09
N ASP A 57 -4.07 4.61 1.14
CA ASP A 57 -4.48 5.42 2.26
C ASP A 57 -4.87 6.84 1.82
N GLY A 58 -6.06 7.28 2.21
CA GLY A 58 -6.60 8.58 1.81
C GLY A 58 -5.77 9.79 2.30
N GLN A 59 -4.99 9.67 3.38
CA GLN A 59 -4.04 10.69 3.81
C GLN A 59 -2.86 10.80 2.86
N LEU A 60 -2.34 9.66 2.38
CA LEU A 60 -1.27 9.65 1.37
C LEU A 60 -1.75 10.25 0.04
N LEU A 61 -3.00 9.97 -0.35
CA LEU A 61 -3.59 10.60 -1.55
C LEU A 61 -3.77 12.12 -1.39
N LYS A 62 -4.22 12.58 -0.21
CA LYS A 62 -4.40 14.02 0.06
C LYS A 62 -3.10 14.81 0.02
N GLN A 63 -1.98 14.22 0.45
CA GLN A 63 -0.66 14.88 0.39
C GLN A 63 -0.20 15.14 -1.05
N ASN A 64 -0.55 14.27 -2.00
CA ASN A 64 -0.22 14.49 -3.42
C ASN A 64 -1.02 15.65 -4.05
N ASN A 65 -2.22 15.94 -3.54
CA ASN A 65 -3.09 16.99 -4.07
C ASN A 65 -2.84 18.40 -3.51
N HIS A 66 -1.98 18.56 -2.49
CA HIS A 66 -1.69 19.86 -1.88
C HIS A 66 -0.58 20.65 -2.59
N GLU A 67 0.03 20.12 -3.65
CA GLU A 67 1.09 20.79 -4.40
C GLU A 67 0.61 21.61 -5.62
N THR A 68 -0.70 21.86 -5.80
CA THR A 68 -1.22 22.61 -6.98
C THR A 68 -2.03 23.87 -6.66
N ILE A 69 -2.06 24.36 -5.41
CA ILE A 69 -2.66 25.68 -5.12
C ILE A 69 -1.72 26.52 -4.25
N SER A 70 -0.59 26.91 -4.83
CA SER A 70 0.15 28.09 -4.38
C SER A 70 0.89 28.69 -5.57
N ASP A 71 0.14 29.12 -6.59
CA ASP A 71 0.53 30.24 -7.44
C ASP A 71 -0.78 30.75 -8.07
N HIS A 72 -1.00 32.07 -8.02
CA HIS A 72 -2.15 32.82 -8.55
C HIS A 72 -3.39 32.97 -7.64
N VAL A 73 -3.25 33.65 -6.49
CA VAL A 73 -4.11 34.82 -6.19
C VAL A 73 -3.29 35.83 -5.39
N ALA A 74 -2.45 36.59 -6.09
CA ALA A 74 -2.06 37.92 -5.66
C ALA A 74 -2.31 38.84 -6.86
N GLU A 75 -3.55 39.31 -6.98
CA GLU A 75 -3.90 40.58 -7.63
C GLU A 75 -5.39 40.87 -7.38
N GLY A 76 -5.66 42.05 -6.80
CA GLY A 76 -6.99 42.56 -6.45
C GLY A 76 -6.99 43.35 -5.16
#